data_AF-A0A2T0TB35-F1
#
_entry.id   AF-A0A2T0TB35-F1
#
_cell.length_a   1.000
_cell.length_b   1.000
_cell.length_c   1.000
_cell.angle_alpha   90.00
_cell.angle_beta   90.00
_cell.angle_gamma   90.00
#
_symmetry.space_group_name_H-M   'P 1'
#
loop_
_entity.id
_entity.type
_entity.pdbx_description
1 polymer ?
#
loop_
_entity_poly.entity_id
_entity_poly.type
_entity_poly.pdbx_seq_one_letter_code
_entity_poly.pdbx_strand_id
1 'polypeptide(L)' 'MNPVIGKYIVLAGIGLVLVGLIVWLFGDKLGWLGRLPGDIRVTGENGGGFYFPIVTCIVVSIVLNLVIALVRRFF' A
#
# COMPACT_ATOMS: atom_id res chain seq x y z
N MET A 1 20.89 -22.40 11.49
CA MET A 1 19.95 -21.36 11.03
C MET A 1 19.77 -21.52 9.53
N ASN A 2 18.55 -21.60 9.02
CA ASN A 2 18.32 -21.81 7.60
C ASN A 2 18.67 -20.51 6.83
N PRO A 3 19.62 -20.50 5.88
CA PRO A 3 19.98 -19.29 5.11
C PRO A 3 18.79 -18.67 4.38
N VAL A 4 17.74 -19.46 4.13
CA VAL A 4 16.44 -19.00 3.63
C VAL A 4 15.80 -17.94 4.53
N ILE A 5 15.89 -18.10 5.86
CA ILE A 5 15.34 -17.14 6.82
C ILE A 5 16.09 -15.79 6.73
N GLY A 6 17.42 -15.82 6.60
CA GLY A 6 18.23 -14.62 6.41
C GLY A 6 17.86 -13.86 5.12
N LYS A 7 17.63 -14.58 4.02
CA LYS A 7 17.15 -14.00 2.77
C LYS A 7 15.80 -13.29 2.93
N TYR A 8 14.85 -13.89 3.64
CA TYR A 8 13.54 -13.27 3.89
C TYR A 8 13.65 -12.02 4.76
N ILE A 9 14.52 -12.00 5.77
CA ILE A 9 14.77 -10.82 6.60
C ILE A 9 15.31 -9.66 5.76
N VAL A 10 16.28 -9.92 4.89
CA VAL A 10 16.84 -8.90 3.98
C VAL A 10 15.76 -8.37 3.03
N LEU A 11 14.97 -9.25 2.42
CA LEU A 11 13.86 -8.87 1.54
C LEU A 11 12.80 -8.01 2.25
N ALA A 12 12.42 -8.37 3.47
CA ALA A 12 11.49 -7.58 4.27
C ALA A 12 12.06 -6.20 4.60
N GLY A 13 13.35 -6.11 4.96
CA GLY A 13 14.03 -4.85 5.23
C GLY A 13 14.06 -3.93 4.00
N ILE A 14 14.36 -4.47 2.82
CA ILE A 14 14.31 -3.71 1.55
C ILE A 14 12.89 -3.21 1.30
N GLY A 15 11.88 -4.07 1.47
CA GLY A 15 10.47 -3.69 1.33
C GLY A 15 10.07 -2.55 2.27
N LEU A 16 10.50 -2.59 3.53
CA LEU A 16 10.23 -1.55 4.51
C LEU A 16 10.86 -0.21 4.11
N VAL A 17 12.10 -0.22 3.63
CA VAL A 17 12.80 0.99 3.14
C VAL A 17 12.07 1.58 1.94
N LEU A 18 11.62 0.75 0.99
CA LEU A 18 10.87 1.21 -0.18
C LEU A 18 9.53 1.86 0.24
N VAL A 19 8.79 1.24 1.16
CA VAL A 19 7.55 1.83 1.70
C VAL A 19 7.84 3.16 2.40
N GLY A 20 8.87 3.21 3.25
CA GLY A 20 9.29 4.43 3.94
C GLY A 20 9.68 5.54 2.96
N LEU A 21 10.37 5.21 1.87
CA LEU A 21 10.78 6.16 0.85
C LEU A 21 9.57 6.72 0.09
N ILE A 22 8.59 5.88 -0.24
CA ILE A 22 7.34 6.31 -0.87
C ILE A 22 6.59 7.26 0.07
N VAL A 23 6.46 6.92 1.35
CA VAL A 23 5.79 7.79 2.34
C VAL A 23 6.55 9.09 2.53
N TRP A 24 7.88 9.08 2.54
CA TRP A 24 8.69 10.29 2.70
C TRP A 24 8.61 11.24 1.49
N LEU A 25 8.71 10.70 0.27
CA LEU A 25 8.70 11.51 -0.95
C LEU A 25 7.30 11.93 -1.39
N PHE A 26 6.29 11.12 -1.07
CA PHE A 26 4.92 11.36 -1.49
C PHE A 26 3.96 11.63 -0.34
N GLY A 27 4.43 11.77 0.90
CA GLY A 27 3.58 11.97 2.10
C GLY A 27 2.60 13.13 1.97
N ASP A 28 3.09 14.30 1.54
CA ASP A 28 2.25 15.48 1.30
C ASP A 28 1.31 15.30 0.11
N LYS A 29 1.72 14.47 -0.85
CA LYS A 29 0.90 14.10 -2.01
C LYS A 29 0.02 12.90 -1.76
N LEU A 30 0.09 12.18 -0.63
CA LEU A 30 -0.70 10.97 -0.36
C LEU A 30 -2.01 11.28 0.36
N GLY A 31 -2.33 12.55 0.63
CA GLY A 31 -3.58 12.94 1.29
C GLY A 31 -4.86 12.53 0.55
N TRP A 32 -4.77 12.14 -0.73
CA TRP A 32 -5.88 11.56 -1.50
C TRP A 32 -6.03 10.03 -1.30
N LEU A 33 -4.97 9.35 -0.89
CA LEU A 33 -4.96 7.91 -0.57
C LEU A 33 -5.68 7.76 0.78
N GLY A 34 -6.93 7.32 0.75
CA GLY A 34 -7.81 7.43 1.91
C GLY A 34 -9.06 8.29 1.70
N ARG A 35 -9.10 9.06 0.61
CA ARG A 35 -10.11 10.08 0.30
C ARG A 35 -10.55 9.98 -1.17
N LEU A 36 -10.46 8.79 -1.76
CA LEU A 36 -10.95 8.59 -3.12
C LEU A 36 -12.49 8.65 -3.12
N PRO A 37 -13.11 9.26 -4.14
CA PRO A 37 -14.56 9.24 -4.28
C PRO A 37 -15.04 7.79 -4.32
N GLY A 38 -15.86 7.39 -3.35
CA GLY A 38 -16.33 6.02 -3.17
C GLY A 38 -15.71 5.26 -1.98
N ASP A 39 -14.67 5.79 -1.32
CA ASP A 39 -14.27 5.28 0.00
C ASP A 39 -15.35 5.66 1.04
N ILE A 40 -15.80 4.69 1.84
CA ILE A 40 -16.88 4.91 2.81
C ILE A 40 -16.27 5.53 4.06
N ARG A 41 -16.62 6.79 4.35
CA ARG A 41 -16.34 7.46 5.64
C ARG A 41 -17.66 7.71 6.35
N VAL A 42 -17.87 6.99 7.46
CA VAL A 42 -18.94 7.31 8.41
C VAL A 42 -18.29 8.05 9.56
N THR A 43 -18.48 9.36 9.64
CA THR A 43 -18.01 10.16 10.78
C THR A 43 -19.13 10.22 11.81
N GLY A 44 -18.94 9.61 12.98
CA GLY A 44 -19.88 9.73 14.10
C GLY A 44 -19.68 11.04 14.86
N GLU A 45 -20.77 11.57 15.42
CA GLU A 45 -20.78 12.83 16.19
C GLU A 45 -19.87 12.81 17.42
N ASN A 46 -19.58 11.63 17.99
CA ASN A 46 -18.79 11.47 19.22
C ASN A 46 -17.29 11.18 18.99
N GLY A 47 -16.76 11.51 17.81
CA GLY A 47 -15.33 11.39 17.50
C GLY A 47 -14.87 10.00 17.00
N GLY A 48 -15.75 9.00 17.02
CA GLY A 48 -15.52 7.71 16.35
C GLY A 48 -15.98 7.75 14.90
N GLY A 49 -15.10 7.42 13.96
CA GLY A 49 -15.45 7.29 12.55
C GLY A 49 -15.03 5.94 11.98
N PHE A 50 -15.90 5.32 11.17
CA PHE A 50 -15.57 4.11 10.42
C PHE A 50 -15.07 4.50 9.03
N TYR A 51 -13.87 4.03 8.67
CA TYR A 51 -13.27 4.23 7.37
C TYR A 51 -13.14 2.90 6.63
N PHE A 52 -13.75 2.79 5.45
CA PHE A 52 -13.65 1.60 4.61
C PHE A 52 -13.13 1.95 3.20
N PRO A 53 -11.84 1.65 2.92
CA PRO A 53 -11.12 2.01 1.70
C PRO A 53 -11.46 1.11 0.49
N ILE A 54 -12.72 1.03 0.05
CA ILE A 54 -13.10 0.12 -1.06
C ILE A 54 -12.34 0.47 -2.34
N VAL A 55 -12.39 1.74 -2.75
CA VAL A 55 -11.83 2.19 -4.03
C VAL A 55 -10.32 2.15 -3.98
N THR A 56 -9.75 2.56 -2.85
CA THR A 56 -8.31 2.42 -2.60
C THR A 56 -7.84 0.97 -2.75
N CYS A 57 -8.54 -0.01 -2.16
CA CYS A 57 -8.18 -1.43 -2.26
C CYS A 57 -8.26 -1.96 -3.71
N ILE A 58 -9.26 -1.52 -4.48
CA ILE A 58 -9.42 -1.90 -5.89
C ILE A 58 -8.24 -1.35 -6.71
N VAL A 59 -7.92 -0.06 -6.56
CA VAL A 59 -6.80 0.57 -7.27
C VAL A 59 -5.48 -0.14 -6.94
N VAL A 60 -5.21 -0.38 -5.65
CA VAL A 60 -4.00 -1.09 -5.22
C VAL A 60 -3.92 -2.48 -5.84
N SER A 61 -5.03 -3.22 -5.88
CA SER A 61 -5.09 -4.56 -6.48
C SER A 61 -4.79 -4.54 -7.98
N ILE A 62 -5.35 -3.58 -8.72
CA ILE A 62 -5.10 -3.43 -10.16
C ILE A 62 -3.63 -3.10 -10.40
N VAL A 63 -3.07 -2.14 -9.65
CA VAL A 63 -1.66 -1.72 -9.79
C VAL A 63 -0.72 -2.88 -9.50
N LEU A 64 -0.93 -3.61 -8.40
CA LEU A 64 -0.15 -4.80 -8.06
C LEU A 64 -0.19 -5.85 -9.16
N ASN A 65 -1.39 -6.15 -9.67
CA ASN A 65 -1.55 -7.12 -10.75
C ASN A 65 -0.83 -6.67 -12.02
N LEU A 66 -0.89 -5.38 -12.36
CA LEU A 66 -0.19 -4.81 -13.52
C LEU A 66 1.33 -4.92 -13.37
N VAL A 67 1.86 -4.60 -12.19
CA VAL A 67 3.29 -4.72 -11.88
C VAL A 67 3.73 -6.18 -11.99
N ILE A 68 2.99 -7.11 -11.41
CA ILE A 68 3.29 -8.56 -11.51
C ILE A 68 3.25 -9.02 -12.96
N ALA A 69 2.23 -8.63 -13.72
CA ALA A 69 2.10 -8.98 -15.14
C ALA A 69 3.27 -8.43 -15.97
N LEU A 70 3.73 -7.21 -15.66
CA LEU A 70 4.86 -6.58 -16.33
C LEU A 70 6.17 -7.28 -15.99
N VAL A 71 6.43 -7.57 -14.71
CA VAL A 71 7.59 -8.36 -14.27
C VAL A 71 7.61 -9.72 -14.97
N ARG A 72 6.49 -10.46 -14.99
CA ARG A 72 6.40 -11.76 -15.68
C ARG A 72 6.56 -11.70 -17.19
N ARG A 73 6.34 -10.53 -17.81
CA ARG A 73 6.48 -10.35 -19.26
C ARG A 73 7.92 -10.01 -19.65
N PHE A 74 8.65 -9.32 -18.78
CA PHE A 74 10.01 -8.85 -19.06
C PHE A 74 11.11 -9.71 -18.41
N PHE A 75 10.78 -10.50 -17.39
CA PHE A 75 11.64 -11.51 -16.75
C PHE A 75 11.03 -12.89 -16.91
#